data_AF-A0A8J9SXS2-F1
#
_entry.id   AF-A0A8J9SXS2-F1
#
_cell.length_a   1.000
_cell.length_b   1.000
_cell.length_c   1.000
_cell.angle_alpha   90.00
_cell.angle_beta   90.00
_cell.angle_gamma   90.00
#
_symmetry.space_group_name_H-M   'P 1'
#
loop_
_entity.id
_entity.type
_entity.pdbx_description
1 polymer ?
#
loop_
_entity_poly.entity_id
_entity_poly.type
_entity_poly.pdbx_seq_one_letter_code
_entity_poly.pdbx_strand_id
1 'polypeptide(L)'
;MSPYHGRIVVCQLSVFAGVPFSYVLFKCLPMDGTSPLNVAIYAVLLFLMGLCIAAAAPACNNPVFAEIVPPELRNMIYAFDRSFEGAIAACGAPLVGILAERVFGFKGAAEIDPGDVDQNLGKARALGNALLCCMAVPWALCVIIYSGLHYTYPRDKRRAVFLAQMEPLNPELERAVTMDLGYLDLGYVLLPRTRLKPPQPKRTASCPELCLLHSL
;
A
#
# COMPACT_ATOMS: atom_id res chain seq x y z
N MET A 1 20.76 5.39 -5.39
CA MET A 1 19.98 4.91 -4.24
C MET A 1 19.91 3.38 -4.29
N SER A 2 20.01 2.68 -3.15
CA SER A 2 19.96 1.20 -3.15
C SER A 2 18.56 0.69 -3.53
N PRO A 3 18.43 -0.43 -4.27
CA PRO A 3 17.14 -0.97 -4.72
C PRO A 3 16.15 -1.29 -3.59
N TYR A 4 16.67 -1.52 -2.37
CA TYR A 4 15.88 -1.94 -1.22
C TYR A 4 15.42 -0.78 -0.33
N HIS A 5 16.07 0.37 -0.41
CA HIS A 5 15.84 1.48 0.53
C HIS A 5 15.35 2.75 -0.17
N GLY A 6 15.70 2.96 -1.45
CA GLY A 6 15.36 4.20 -2.16
C GLY A 6 13.87 4.49 -2.20
N ARG A 7 13.05 3.47 -2.49
CA ARG A 7 11.58 3.60 -2.55
C ARG A 7 10.97 3.98 -1.20
N ILE A 8 11.47 3.36 -0.13
CA ILE A 8 11.00 3.58 1.22
C ILE A 8 11.39 4.99 1.69
N VAL A 9 12.61 5.44 1.40
CA VAL A 9 13.06 6.82 1.73
C VAL A 9 12.21 7.88 1.04
N VAL A 10 11.90 7.71 -0.26
CA VAL A 10 11.03 8.64 -0.99
C VAL A 10 9.64 8.71 -0.34
N CYS A 11 9.09 7.55 0.05
CA CYS A 11 7.82 7.50 0.75
C CYS A 11 7.87 8.17 2.14
N GLN A 12 8.92 7.93 2.93
CA GLN A 12 9.10 8.56 4.23
C GLN A 12 9.18 10.09 4.12
N LEU A 13 9.94 10.61 3.16
CA LEU A 13 10.01 12.05 2.91
C LEU A 13 8.65 12.62 2.51
N SER A 14 7.91 11.90 1.66
CA SER A 14 6.57 12.27 1.21
C SER A 14 5.55 12.33 2.37
N VAL A 15 5.49 11.30 3.20
CA VAL A 15 4.59 11.24 4.37
C VAL A 15 5.02 12.25 5.43
N PHE A 16 6.33 12.39 5.67
CA PHE A 16 6.85 13.36 6.63
C PHE A 16 6.52 14.80 6.22
N ALA A 17 6.65 15.13 4.93
CA ALA A 17 6.31 16.45 4.41
C ALA A 17 4.84 16.83 4.64
N GLY A 18 3.96 15.85 4.76
CA GLY A 18 2.58 16.09 5.13
C GLY A 18 2.47 16.95 6.39
N VAL A 19 3.07 16.52 7.51
CA VAL A 19 2.88 17.12 8.84
C VAL A 19 3.10 18.64 8.84
N PRO A 20 4.21 19.18 8.32
CA PRO A 20 4.41 20.62 8.24
C PRO A 20 3.40 21.30 7.31
N PHE A 21 3.00 20.70 6.18
CA PHE A 21 1.96 21.27 5.32
C PHE A 21 0.62 21.41 6.06
N SER A 22 0.16 20.38 6.77
CA SER A 22 -1.06 20.46 7.58
C SER A 22 -0.94 21.48 8.70
N TYR A 23 0.22 21.59 9.35
CA TYR A 23 0.44 22.62 10.37
C TYR A 23 0.32 24.03 9.77
N VAL A 24 0.97 24.30 8.65
CA VAL A 24 0.88 25.59 7.95
C VAL A 24 -0.56 25.90 7.57
N LEU A 25 -1.29 24.92 7.03
CA LEU A 25 -2.68 25.05 6.60
C LEU A 25 -3.62 25.49 7.73
N PHE A 26 -3.50 24.89 8.92
CA PHE A 26 -4.42 25.13 10.03
C PHE A 26 -3.94 26.16 11.06
N LYS A 27 -2.63 26.48 11.11
CA LYS A 27 -2.05 27.37 12.13
C LYS A 27 -1.41 28.64 11.59
N CYS A 28 -0.90 28.64 10.38
CA CYS A 28 -0.17 29.78 9.84
C CYS A 28 -1.00 30.64 8.89
N LEU A 29 -1.95 30.05 8.17
CA LEU A 29 -2.80 30.81 7.25
C LEU A 29 -3.90 31.57 8.00
N PRO A 30 -4.25 32.79 7.52
CA PRO A 30 -5.29 33.58 8.13
C PRO A 30 -6.67 32.98 7.81
N MET A 31 -7.54 32.95 8.82
CA MET A 31 -8.88 32.33 8.77
C MET A 31 -9.93 33.32 8.23
N ASP A 32 -9.60 34.02 7.15
CA ASP A 32 -10.44 35.03 6.49
C ASP A 32 -10.55 34.75 4.98
N GLY A 33 -11.76 34.38 4.55
CA GLY A 33 -12.05 34.06 3.14
C GLY A 33 -12.37 35.27 2.25
N THR A 34 -12.28 36.48 2.78
CA THR A 34 -12.74 37.70 2.08
C THR A 34 -11.82 38.11 0.95
N SER A 35 -10.51 37.87 1.08
CA SER A 35 -9.54 38.26 0.06
C SER A 35 -9.33 37.14 -0.98
N PRO A 36 -9.36 37.46 -2.30
CA PRO A 36 -9.05 36.48 -3.34
C PRO A 36 -7.62 35.91 -3.21
N LEU A 37 -6.71 36.69 -2.65
CA LEU A 37 -5.33 36.29 -2.39
C LEU A 37 -5.25 35.14 -1.38
N ASN A 38 -5.99 35.21 -0.26
CA ASN A 38 -5.97 34.15 0.75
C ASN A 38 -6.46 32.83 0.16
N VAL A 39 -7.55 32.88 -0.61
CA VAL A 39 -8.09 31.70 -1.31
C VAL A 39 -7.05 31.12 -2.28
N ALA A 40 -6.33 31.96 -3.03
CA ALA A 40 -5.24 31.51 -3.90
C ALA A 40 -4.09 30.86 -3.13
N ILE A 41 -3.70 31.40 -1.97
CA ILE A 41 -2.67 30.81 -1.10
C ILE A 41 -3.11 29.43 -0.60
N TYR A 42 -4.36 29.29 -0.14
CA TYR A 42 -4.94 27.99 0.24
C TYR A 42 -4.90 27.00 -0.93
N ALA A 43 -5.30 27.42 -2.14
CA ALA A 43 -5.30 26.57 -3.32
C ALA A 43 -3.89 26.09 -3.71
N VAL A 44 -2.90 27.00 -3.73
CA VAL A 44 -1.50 26.66 -4.02
C VAL A 44 -0.93 25.73 -2.95
N LEU A 45 -1.20 26.00 -1.67
CA LEU A 45 -0.72 25.17 -0.57
C LEU A 45 -1.29 23.75 -0.65
N LEU A 46 -2.60 23.62 -0.89
CA LEU A 46 -3.26 22.32 -1.06
C LEU A 46 -2.76 21.57 -2.30
N PHE A 47 -2.51 22.29 -3.39
CA PHE A 47 -1.94 21.71 -4.61
C PHE A 47 -0.53 21.17 -4.38
N LEU A 48 0.36 21.96 -3.76
CA LEU A 48 1.73 21.54 -3.44
C LEU A 48 1.74 20.40 -2.41
N MET A 49 0.90 20.48 -1.39
CA MET A 49 0.72 19.40 -0.42
C MET A 49 0.32 18.10 -1.14
N GLY A 50 -0.67 18.16 -2.04
CA GLY A 50 -1.10 17.01 -2.84
C GLY A 50 0.03 16.40 -3.67
N LEU A 51 0.84 17.23 -4.33
CA LEU A 51 2.01 16.77 -5.09
C LEU A 51 3.06 16.11 -4.19
N CYS A 52 3.31 16.66 -3.01
CA CYS A 52 4.33 16.15 -2.09
C CYS A 52 3.93 14.84 -1.40
N ILE A 53 2.65 14.63 -1.08
CA ILE A 53 2.19 13.44 -0.34
C ILE A 53 1.79 12.26 -1.24
N ALA A 54 1.71 12.45 -2.56
CA ALA A 54 1.22 11.43 -3.50
C ALA A 54 2.16 10.23 -3.69
N ALA A 55 3.39 10.26 -3.19
CA ALA A 55 4.39 9.25 -3.55
C ALA A 55 4.21 7.89 -2.86
N ALA A 56 3.45 7.81 -1.76
CA ALA A 56 3.39 6.60 -0.92
C ALA A 56 2.92 5.35 -1.69
N ALA A 57 1.78 5.44 -2.37
CA ALA A 57 1.23 4.34 -3.16
C ALA A 57 2.07 3.99 -4.41
N PRO A 58 2.37 4.94 -5.33
CA PRO A 58 3.06 4.62 -6.58
C PRO A 58 4.56 4.34 -6.41
N ALA A 59 5.25 4.99 -5.47
CA ALA A 59 6.69 4.83 -5.33
C ALA A 59 7.08 3.66 -4.42
N CYS A 60 6.25 3.32 -3.43
CA CYS A 60 6.59 2.30 -2.42
C CYS A 60 5.60 1.13 -2.38
N ASN A 61 4.33 1.37 -2.05
CA ASN A 61 3.39 0.25 -1.77
C ASN A 61 3.19 -0.64 -2.99
N ASN A 62 2.80 -0.05 -4.14
CA ASN A 62 2.50 -0.84 -5.34
C ASN A 62 3.71 -1.64 -5.83
N PRO A 63 4.92 -1.05 -5.93
CA PRO A 63 6.09 -1.83 -6.34
C PRO A 63 6.50 -2.90 -5.32
N VAL A 64 6.35 -2.66 -4.02
CA VAL A 64 6.63 -3.66 -2.98
C VAL A 64 5.68 -4.84 -3.11
N PHE A 65 4.38 -4.60 -3.28
CA PHE A 65 3.38 -5.64 -3.50
C PHE A 65 3.66 -6.44 -4.77
N ALA A 66 3.99 -5.77 -5.87
CA ALA A 66 4.33 -6.46 -7.13
C ALA A 66 5.53 -7.41 -7.00
N GLU A 67 6.50 -7.09 -6.14
CA GLU A 67 7.71 -7.90 -5.96
C GLU A 67 7.57 -9.04 -4.95
N ILE A 68 6.71 -8.90 -3.94
CA ILE A 68 6.53 -9.90 -2.89
C ILE A 68 5.37 -10.85 -3.21
N VAL A 69 4.30 -10.35 -3.82
CA VAL A 69 3.07 -11.10 -4.02
C VAL A 69 3.11 -11.84 -5.36
N PRO A 70 2.81 -13.15 -5.35
CA PRO A 70 2.79 -13.94 -6.57
C PRO A 70 1.72 -13.41 -7.54
N PRO A 71 1.94 -13.51 -8.86
CA PRO A 71 1.09 -12.87 -9.87
C PRO A 71 -0.40 -13.17 -9.73
N GLU A 72 -0.75 -14.38 -9.30
CA GLU A 72 -2.12 -14.88 -9.16
C GLU A 72 -2.89 -14.19 -8.03
N LEU A 73 -2.19 -13.65 -7.03
CA LEU A 73 -2.77 -13.01 -5.84
C LEU A 73 -2.63 -11.47 -5.86
N ARG A 74 -2.02 -10.89 -6.88
CA ARG A 74 -1.78 -9.43 -6.92
C ARG A 74 -3.06 -8.62 -6.91
N ASN A 75 -4.10 -9.04 -7.63
CA ASN A 75 -5.37 -8.31 -7.62
C ASN A 75 -6.04 -8.35 -6.24
N MET A 76 -5.95 -9.49 -5.56
CA MET A 76 -6.46 -9.65 -4.20
C MET A 76 -5.74 -8.73 -3.21
N ILE A 77 -4.41 -8.63 -3.26
CA ILE A 77 -3.68 -7.77 -2.31
C ILE A 77 -3.98 -6.27 -2.55
N TYR A 78 -4.09 -5.83 -3.81
CA TYR A 78 -4.44 -4.44 -4.11
C TYR A 78 -5.87 -4.11 -3.69
N ALA A 79 -6.80 -5.02 -3.93
CA ALA A 79 -8.19 -4.86 -3.50
C ALA A 79 -8.28 -4.82 -1.97
N PHE A 80 -7.56 -5.71 -1.28
CA PHE A 80 -7.50 -5.74 0.17
C PHE A 80 -6.93 -4.43 0.75
N ASP A 81 -5.76 -3.99 0.25
CA ASP A 81 -5.12 -2.73 0.66
C ASP A 81 -6.09 -1.54 0.51
N ARG A 82 -6.74 -1.42 -0.65
CA ARG A 82 -7.66 -0.32 -0.90
C ARG A 82 -8.93 -0.39 -0.04
N SER A 83 -9.44 -1.59 0.21
CA SER A 83 -10.61 -1.79 1.09
C SER A 83 -10.28 -1.43 2.55
N PHE A 84 -9.08 -1.77 3.01
CA PHE A 84 -8.63 -1.52 4.37
C PHE A 84 -8.36 -0.04 4.61
N GLU A 85 -7.68 0.62 3.66
CA GLU A 85 -7.47 2.07 3.68
C GLU A 85 -8.83 2.80 3.70
N GLY A 86 -9.78 2.39 2.86
CA GLY A 86 -11.12 2.97 2.81
C GLY A 86 -11.91 2.79 4.11
N ALA A 87 -11.86 1.59 4.70
CA ALA A 87 -12.54 1.30 5.96
C ALA A 87 -12.01 2.18 7.11
N ILE A 88 -10.69 2.35 7.23
CA ILE A 88 -10.09 3.25 8.23
C ILE A 88 -10.41 4.71 7.92
N ALA A 89 -10.33 5.13 6.66
CA ALA A 89 -10.60 6.50 6.24
C ALA A 89 -12.06 6.92 6.56
N ALA A 90 -13.02 6.00 6.47
CA ALA A 90 -14.42 6.26 6.81
C ALA A 90 -14.61 6.70 8.28
N CYS A 91 -13.72 6.25 9.18
CA CYS A 91 -13.74 6.68 10.58
C CYS A 91 -13.19 8.11 10.79
N GLY A 92 -12.54 8.70 9.80
CA GLY A 92 -11.88 10.01 9.91
C GLY A 92 -12.84 11.13 10.27
N ALA A 93 -13.92 11.30 9.51
CA ALA A 93 -14.89 12.37 9.76
C ALA A 93 -15.59 12.28 11.13
N PRO A 94 -16.10 11.10 11.57
CA PRO A 94 -16.64 10.94 12.92
C PRO A 94 -15.62 11.24 14.02
N LEU A 95 -14.37 10.77 13.89
CA LEU A 95 -13.32 11.00 14.89
C LEU A 95 -12.96 12.48 15.00
N VAL A 96 -12.83 13.19 13.87
CA VAL A 96 -12.59 14.64 13.85
C VAL A 96 -13.72 15.39 14.56
N GLY A 97 -14.98 15.04 14.28
CA GLY A 97 -16.14 15.67 14.93
C GLY A 97 -16.14 15.47 16.45
N ILE A 98 -15.96 14.23 16.90
CA ILE A 98 -15.88 13.91 18.33
C ILE A 98 -14.71 14.65 18.99
N LEU A 99 -13.55 14.70 18.35
CA LEU A 99 -12.37 15.37 18.89
C LEU A 99 -12.57 16.88 18.97
N ALA A 100 -13.20 17.49 17.97
CA ALA A 100 -13.54 18.90 17.96
C ALA A 100 -14.46 19.26 19.13
N GLU A 101 -15.52 18.48 19.36
CA GLU A 101 -16.49 18.72 20.44
C GLU A 101 -15.91 18.45 21.83
N ARG A 102 -15.29 17.28 22.02
CA ARG A 102 -14.93 16.77 23.36
C ARG A 102 -13.59 17.30 23.86
N VAL A 103 -12.64 17.58 22.97
CA VAL A 103 -11.28 17.99 23.34
C VAL A 103 -11.06 19.47 23.08
N PHE A 104 -11.51 19.97 21.92
CA PHE A 104 -11.26 21.36 21.52
C PHE A 104 -12.43 22.32 21.80
N GLY A 105 -13.55 21.82 22.33
CA GLY A 105 -14.65 22.65 22.82
C GLY A 105 -15.55 23.23 21.72
N PHE A 106 -15.62 22.59 20.56
CA PHE A 106 -16.58 22.93 19.52
C PHE A 106 -18.02 22.76 20.06
N LYS A 107 -18.88 23.77 19.86
CA LYS A 107 -20.26 23.79 20.35
C LYS A 107 -21.23 24.20 19.25
N GLY A 108 -22.37 23.52 19.22
CA GLY A 108 -23.47 23.82 18.30
C GLY A 108 -23.23 23.29 16.89
N ALA A 109 -23.98 23.83 15.93
CA ALA A 109 -23.82 23.51 14.51
C ALA A 109 -22.70 24.35 13.87
N ALA A 110 -22.29 23.95 12.67
CA ALA A 110 -21.37 24.70 11.80
C ALA A 110 -21.98 25.99 11.21
N GLU A 111 -23.14 26.41 11.72
CA GLU A 111 -23.80 27.67 11.35
C GLU A 111 -22.93 28.86 11.76
N ILE A 112 -22.78 29.79 10.82
CA ILE A 112 -22.04 31.04 10.98
C ILE A 112 -23.03 32.09 11.46
N ASP A 113 -22.81 32.63 12.65
CA ASP A 113 -23.56 33.79 13.13
C ASP A 113 -22.88 35.07 12.64
N PRO A 114 -23.46 35.85 11.71
CA PRO A 114 -22.85 37.08 11.21
C PRO A 114 -22.59 38.13 12.31
N GLY A 115 -23.29 38.03 13.45
CA GLY A 115 -23.15 38.94 14.59
C GLY A 115 -22.06 38.58 15.59
N ASP A 116 -21.51 37.36 15.55
CA ASP A 116 -20.53 36.86 16.53
C ASP A 116 -19.30 36.23 15.84
N VAL A 117 -18.43 37.11 15.33
CA VAL A 117 -17.18 36.72 14.64
C VAL A 117 -16.24 35.94 15.55
N ASP A 118 -16.17 36.29 16.84
CA ASP A 118 -15.27 35.65 17.80
C ASP A 118 -15.67 34.20 18.06
N GLN A 119 -16.97 33.92 18.20
CA GLN A 119 -17.47 32.56 18.33
C GLN A 119 -17.21 31.73 17.06
N ASN A 120 -17.44 32.31 15.87
CA ASN A 120 -17.18 31.62 14.61
C ASN A 120 -15.69 31.25 14.45
N LEU A 121 -14.79 32.16 14.81
CA LEU A 121 -13.35 31.89 14.83
C LEU A 121 -12.98 30.84 15.88
N GLY A 122 -13.64 30.85 17.05
CA GLY A 122 -13.49 29.81 18.07
C GLY A 122 -13.85 28.42 17.55
N LYS A 123 -15.00 28.29 16.87
CA LYS A 123 -15.44 27.05 16.21
C LYS A 123 -14.45 26.59 15.14
N ALA A 124 -14.01 27.50 14.27
CA ALA A 124 -13.04 27.20 13.20
C ALA A 124 -11.70 26.69 13.78
N ARG A 125 -11.20 27.31 14.84
CA ARG A 125 -9.96 26.88 15.53
C ARG A 125 -10.12 25.51 16.18
N ALA A 126 -11.25 25.24 16.83
CA ALA A 126 -11.51 23.96 17.46
C ALA A 126 -11.53 22.82 16.42
N LEU A 127 -12.21 23.04 15.30
CA LEU A 127 -12.26 22.09 14.18
C LEU A 127 -10.89 21.93 13.50
N GLY A 128 -10.17 23.03 13.25
CA GLY A 128 -8.83 23.00 12.66
C GLY A 128 -7.83 22.25 13.53
N ASN A 129 -7.91 22.37 14.86
CA ASN A 129 -7.10 21.60 15.79
C ASN A 129 -7.41 20.10 15.72
N ALA A 130 -8.69 19.75 15.67
CA ALA A 130 -9.12 18.36 15.55
C ALA A 130 -8.62 17.73 14.25
N LEU A 131 -8.78 18.43 13.13
CA LEU A 131 -8.26 18.01 11.82
C LEU A 131 -6.74 17.83 11.87
N LEU A 132 -6.00 18.79 12.43
CA LEU A 132 -4.55 18.71 12.54
C LEU A 132 -4.11 17.47 13.34
N CYS A 133 -4.75 17.19 14.47
CA CYS A 133 -4.47 15.97 15.25
C CYS A 133 -4.78 14.69 14.45
N CYS A 134 -5.95 14.63 13.80
CA CYS A 134 -6.37 13.49 12.98
C CYS A 134 -5.54 13.30 11.70
N MET A 135 -4.73 14.28 11.28
CA MET A 135 -3.76 14.12 10.19
C MET A 135 -2.36 13.76 10.71
N ALA A 136 -1.90 14.46 11.75
CA ALA A 136 -0.55 14.29 12.27
C ALA A 136 -0.32 12.90 12.89
N VAL A 137 -1.31 12.35 13.61
CA VAL A 137 -1.18 11.05 14.27
C VAL A 137 -1.07 9.90 13.25
N PRO A 138 -1.96 9.77 12.25
CA PRO A 138 -1.81 8.75 11.21
C PRO A 138 -0.52 8.90 10.40
N TRP A 139 -0.10 10.12 10.07
CA TRP A 139 1.18 10.32 9.37
C TRP A 139 2.38 9.90 10.21
N ALA A 140 2.42 10.21 11.50
CA ALA A 140 3.47 9.74 12.40
C ALA A 140 3.50 8.20 12.46
N LEU A 141 2.34 7.56 12.57
CA LEU A 141 2.23 6.11 12.52
C LEU A 141 2.74 5.53 11.19
N CYS A 142 2.41 6.16 10.06
CA CYS A 142 2.91 5.77 8.74
C CYS A 142 4.45 5.85 8.68
N VAL A 143 5.06 6.92 9.19
CA VAL A 143 6.54 7.05 9.24
C VAL A 143 7.16 5.91 10.05
N ILE A 144 6.56 5.54 11.19
CA ILE A 144 7.03 4.42 12.03
C ILE A 144 6.93 3.10 11.25
N ILE A 145 5.80 2.83 10.60
CA ILE A 145 5.58 1.60 9.83
C ILE A 145 6.56 1.51 8.65
N TYR A 146 6.74 2.59 7.88
CA TYR A 146 7.72 2.62 6.78
C TYR A 146 9.16 2.48 7.29
N SER A 147 9.47 2.99 8.48
CA SER A 147 10.78 2.78 9.11
C SER A 147 11.00 1.30 9.44
N GLY A 148 9.98 0.59 9.91
CA GLY A 148 10.02 -0.86 10.09
C GLY A 148 10.22 -1.63 8.78
N LEU A 149 9.61 -1.15 7.69
CA LEU A 149 9.68 -1.77 6.37
C LEU A 149 11.11 -1.87 5.83
N HIS A 150 12.02 -0.97 6.21
CA HIS A 150 13.43 -1.07 5.83
C HIS A 150 14.10 -2.38 6.29
N TYR A 151 13.65 -2.93 7.41
CA TYR A 151 14.21 -4.15 7.99
C TYR A 151 13.54 -5.42 7.44
N THR A 152 12.22 -5.40 7.26
CA THR A 152 11.45 -6.57 6.81
C THR A 152 11.54 -6.79 5.31
N TYR A 153 11.47 -5.72 4.52
CA TYR A 153 11.38 -5.78 3.07
C TYR A 153 12.53 -6.56 2.39
N PRO A 154 13.82 -6.38 2.74
CA PRO A 154 14.89 -7.15 2.12
C PRO A 154 14.77 -8.65 2.37
N ARG A 155 14.26 -9.06 3.54
CA ARG A 155 14.04 -10.47 3.91
C ARG A 155 12.87 -11.06 3.12
N ASP A 156 11.76 -10.34 3.06
CA ASP A 156 10.55 -10.80 2.38
C ASP A 156 10.76 -10.90 0.87
N LYS A 157 11.47 -9.93 0.27
CA LYS A 157 11.85 -9.98 -1.14
C LYS A 157 12.74 -11.17 -1.47
N ARG A 158 13.73 -11.51 -0.62
CA ARG A 158 14.56 -12.70 -0.83
C ARG A 158 13.72 -13.98 -0.79
N ARG A 159 12.77 -14.07 0.14
CA ARG A 159 11.84 -15.21 0.24
C ARG A 159 10.95 -15.31 -0.99
N ALA A 160 10.39 -14.19 -1.46
CA ALA A 160 9.54 -14.16 -2.65
C ALA A 160 10.30 -14.59 -3.91
N VAL A 161 11.53 -14.11 -4.12
CA VAL A 161 12.38 -14.52 -5.25
C VAL A 161 12.71 -16.00 -5.19
N PHE A 162 13.04 -16.53 -4.00
CA PHE A 162 13.30 -17.95 -3.81
C PHE A 162 12.08 -18.81 -4.17
N LEU A 163 10.88 -18.43 -3.71
CA LEU A 163 9.64 -19.12 -4.03
C LEU A 163 9.27 -19.01 -5.52
N ALA A 164 9.51 -17.85 -6.16
CA ALA A 164 9.26 -17.67 -7.59
C ALA A 164 10.18 -18.50 -8.49
N GLN A 165 11.35 -18.91 -7.99
CA GLN A 165 12.27 -19.82 -8.68
C GLN A 165 11.88 -21.30 -8.53
N MET A 166 10.89 -21.62 -7.69
CA MET A 166 10.38 -22.96 -7.46
C MET A 166 9.15 -23.21 -8.35
N GLU A 167 9.26 -24.14 -9.29
CA GLU A 167 8.13 -24.64 -10.10
C GLU A 167 7.19 -25.45 -9.18
N PRO A 168 5.85 -25.38 -9.32
CA PRO A 168 4.98 -26.35 -8.68
C PRO A 168 5.33 -27.76 -9.17
N LEU A 169 5.48 -28.67 -8.22
CA LEU A 169 5.65 -30.09 -8.46
C LEU A 169 4.47 -30.61 -9.31
N ASN A 170 4.73 -31.65 -10.13
CA ASN A 170 3.73 -32.34 -10.94
C ASN A 170 2.36 -32.38 -10.21
N PRO A 171 1.25 -31.88 -10.80
CA PRO A 171 -0.07 -31.85 -10.17
C PRO A 171 -0.56 -33.23 -9.68
N GLU A 172 0.02 -34.32 -10.19
CA GLU A 172 -0.22 -35.67 -9.67
C GLU A 172 0.42 -35.92 -8.29
N LEU A 173 1.59 -35.35 -8.00
CA LEU A 173 2.23 -35.49 -6.69
C LEU A 173 1.56 -34.59 -5.63
N GLU A 174 1.07 -33.42 -6.03
CA GLU A 174 0.24 -32.57 -5.17
C GLU A 174 -1.04 -33.30 -4.75
N ARG A 175 -1.71 -34.00 -5.69
CA ARG A 175 -2.86 -34.86 -5.37
C ARG A 175 -2.50 -36.06 -4.49
N ALA A 176 -1.36 -36.70 -4.71
CA ALA A 176 -0.94 -37.83 -3.89
C ALA A 176 -0.65 -37.42 -2.44
N VAL A 177 0.01 -36.27 -2.24
CA VAL A 177 0.36 -35.76 -0.90
C VAL A 177 -0.86 -35.20 -0.15
N THR A 178 -1.76 -34.50 -0.85
CA THR A 178 -3.01 -33.98 -0.25
C THR A 178 -3.96 -35.08 0.19
N MET A 179 -3.87 -36.28 -0.39
CA MET A 179 -4.70 -37.42 -0.01
C MET A 179 -4.16 -38.20 1.20
N ASP A 180 -2.85 -38.11 1.48
CA ASP A 180 -2.18 -38.89 2.53
C ASP A 180 -2.04 -38.10 3.85
N LEU A 181 -1.90 -36.77 3.81
CA LEU A 181 -1.73 -35.94 5.01
C LEU A 181 -2.92 -35.02 5.26
N GLY A 182 -3.84 -35.50 6.10
CA GLY A 182 -4.88 -34.69 6.70
C GLY A 182 -4.30 -33.52 7.52
N TYR A 183 -4.42 -32.32 6.96
CA TYR A 183 -4.50 -31.03 7.65
C TYR A 183 -3.33 -30.52 8.53
N LEU A 184 -2.16 -31.16 8.61
CA LEU A 184 -1.01 -30.53 9.30
C LEU A 184 0.30 -30.57 8.51
N ASP A 185 0.90 -29.38 8.46
CA ASP A 185 2.27 -29.02 8.07
C ASP A 185 2.58 -28.91 6.56
N LEU A 186 2.19 -27.77 5.97
CA LEU A 186 2.68 -27.29 4.68
C LEU A 186 4.11 -26.72 4.83
N GLY A 187 5.00 -27.53 5.38
CA GLY A 187 6.41 -27.24 5.56
C GLY A 187 7.22 -28.43 5.08
N TYR A 188 8.09 -28.21 4.10
CA TYR A 188 9.29 -29.02 3.86
C TYR A 188 9.20 -30.33 3.07
N VAL A 189 8.55 -30.32 1.91
CA VAL A 189 9.10 -31.09 0.77
C VAL A 189 9.37 -30.13 -0.39
N LEU A 190 10.50 -29.41 -0.27
CA LEU A 190 10.97 -28.38 -1.19
C LEU A 190 12.27 -28.87 -1.85
N LEU A 191 12.26 -29.13 -3.16
CA LEU A 191 13.48 -29.41 -3.93
C LEU A 191 13.91 -28.18 -4.74
N PRO A 192 15.21 -27.82 -4.76
CA PRO A 192 15.71 -26.73 -5.59
C PRO A 192 15.61 -27.06 -7.09
N ARG A 193 15.53 -26.03 -7.94
CA ARG A 193 15.74 -26.13 -9.40
C ARG A 193 17.18 -26.59 -9.72
N THR A 194 17.53 -27.84 -9.44
CA THR A 194 18.65 -28.45 -10.16
C THR A 194 18.22 -28.62 -11.60
N ARG A 195 18.98 -28.04 -12.53
CA ARG A 195 18.75 -28.12 -13.98
C ARG A 195 18.42 -29.56 -14.40
N LEU A 196 17.15 -29.90 -14.53
CA LEU A 196 16.75 -31.06 -15.29
C LEU A 196 17.06 -30.72 -16.74
N LYS A 197 18.21 -31.21 -17.21
CA LYS A 197 18.53 -31.28 -18.64
C LYS A 197 17.33 -32.00 -19.28
N PRO A 198 16.66 -31.44 -20.29
CA PRO A 198 15.52 -32.09 -20.92
C PRO A 198 15.96 -33.49 -21.35
N PRO A 199 15.15 -34.54 -21.12
CA PRO A 199 15.49 -35.87 -21.58
C PRO A 199 15.74 -35.79 -23.09
N GLN A 200 16.95 -36.19 -23.50
CA GLN A 200 17.30 -36.27 -24.91
C GLN A 200 16.25 -37.16 -25.58
N PRO A 201 15.66 -36.75 -26.72
CA PRO A 201 14.74 -37.61 -27.44
C PRO A 201 15.47 -38.91 -27.75
N LYS A 202 14.97 -40.02 -27.22
CA LYS A 202 15.46 -41.35 -27.61
C LYS A 202 15.23 -41.45 -29.11
N ARG A 203 16.32 -41.48 -29.89
CA ARG A 203 16.27 -41.92 -31.29
C ARG A 203 15.62 -43.29 -31.27
N THR A 204 14.37 -43.37 -31.69
CA THR A 204 13.76 -44.65 -32.06
C THR A 204 14.63 -45.21 -33.18
N ALA A 205 15.25 -46.34 -32.92
CA ALA A 205 15.99 -47.08 -33.92
C ALA A 205 15.05 -47.41 -35.08
N SER A 206 15.56 -47.26 -36.30
CA SER A 206 14.94 -47.70 -37.54
C SER A 206 14.24 -49.05 -37.39
N CYS A 207 12.94 -49.11 -37.69
CA CYS A 207 12.33 -50.31 -38.22
C CYS A 207 12.39 -50.21 -39.75
N PRO A 208 13.25 -50.98 -40.44
CA PRO A 208 13.04 -51.27 -41.85
C PRO A 208 12.06 -52.44 -41.91
N GLU A 209 10.85 -52.25 -42.43
CA GLU A 209 9.93 -53.28 -42.97
C GLU A 209 8.52 -52.69 -43.11
N LEU A 210 8.36 -51.67 -43.96
CA LEU A 210 7.03 -51.25 -44.42
C LEU A 210 7.12 -50.56 -45.80
N CYS A 211 7.70 -51.26 -46.77
CA CYS A 211 7.82 -50.77 -48.16
C CYS A 211 7.50 -51.85 -49.20
N LEU A 212 6.56 -52.76 -48.90
CA LEU A 212 6.18 -53.84 -49.81
C LEU A 212 4.67 -54.14 -49.78
N LEU A 213 3.82 -53.14 -49.99
CA LEU A 213 2.39 -53.35 -50.32
C LEU A 213 1.80 -52.11 -51.01
N HIS A 214 2.40 -51.72 -52.14
CA HIS A 214 1.73 -50.87 -53.12
C HIS A 214 2.22 -51.20 -54.53
N SER A 215 1.93 -52.43 -54.97
CA SER A 215 2.02 -52.86 -56.37
C SER A 215 1.29 -54.19 -56.48
N LEU A 216 -0.04 -54.13 -56.62
CA LEU A 216 -0.92 -55.00 -57.40
C LEU A 216 -2.38 -54.57 -57.18
#